data_AF-A0AAN9QJN9-F1
#
_entry.id   AF-A0AAN9QJN9-F1
#
_cell.length_a   1.000
_cell.length_b   1.000
_cell.length_c   1.000
_cell.angle_alpha   90.00
_cell.angle_beta   90.00
_cell.angle_gamma   90.00
#
_symmetry.space_group_name_H-M   'P 1'
#
loop_
_entity.id
_entity.type
_entity.pdbx_description
1 polymer ?
#
loop_
_entity_poly.entity_id
_entity_poly.type
_entity_poly.pdbx_seq_one_letter_code
_entity_poly.pdbx_strand_id
1 'polypeptide(L)' 'MDRVAEMERTLYPYVTGSSVVAIKYKDGIIMAADMGGSYGSTLRYKSVERIKPVGKHSLLGAVGEISDFQEILRELSF' A
#
# COMPACT_ATOMS: atom_id res chain seq x y z
N MET A 1 32.63 7.95 -2.30
CA MET A 1 31.53 8.77 -1.74
C MET A 1 30.24 8.19 -2.28
N ASP A 2 29.68 7.25 -1.54
CA ASP A 2 28.45 6.56 -1.93
C ASP A 2 27.31 7.57 -1.90
N ARG A 3 26.71 7.83 -3.07
CA ARG A 3 25.50 8.64 -3.19
C ARG A 3 24.35 7.84 -2.60
N VAL A 4 24.08 8.04 -1.32
CA VAL A 4 22.74 7.77 -0.79
C VAL A 4 21.86 8.82 -1.46
N ALA A 5 21.03 8.40 -2.43
CA ALA A 5 19.99 9.27 -2.96
C ALA A 5 19.19 9.79 -1.77
N GLU A 6 19.00 11.11 -1.67
CA GLU A 6 18.13 11.67 -0.64
C GLU A 6 16.75 11.03 -0.80
N MET A 7 16.40 10.17 0.14
CA MET A 7 15.12 9.48 0.16
C MET A 7 14.10 10.52 0.63
N GLU A 8 13.53 11.25 -0.32
CA GLU A 8 12.50 12.25 -0.05
C GLU A 8 11.29 11.53 0.54
N ARG A 9 11.14 11.61 1.88
CA ARG A 9 10.03 10.98 2.57
C ARG A 9 8.83 11.91 2.55
N THR A 10 7.66 11.36 2.28
CA THR A 10 6.38 12.02 2.51
C THR A 10 6.25 12.37 4.00
N LEU A 11 6.38 13.66 4.34
CA LEU A 11 6.27 14.15 5.73
C LEU A 11 4.82 14.43 6.15
N TYR A 12 3.96 14.70 5.16
CA TYR A 12 2.55 15.06 5.37
C TYR A 12 1.67 14.22 4.44
N PRO A 13 1.27 13.01 4.87
CA PRO A 13 0.46 12.14 4.02
C PRO A 13 -0.92 12.76 3.77
N TYR A 14 -1.35 12.74 2.50
CA TYR A 14 -2.59 13.40 2.08
C TYR A 14 -3.79 12.45 2.19
N VAL A 15 -3.79 11.36 1.39
CA VAL A 15 -4.85 10.34 1.45
C VAL A 15 -4.26 9.07 2.03
N THR A 16 -4.85 8.57 3.11
CA THR A 16 -4.33 7.41 3.83
C THR A 16 -5.32 6.25 3.88
N GLY A 17 -4.78 5.04 3.71
CA GLY A 17 -5.46 3.79 4.04
C GLY A 17 -5.21 3.39 5.49
N SER A 18 -6.15 2.66 6.07
CA SER A 18 -6.03 2.09 7.43
C SER A 18 -5.35 0.72 7.38
N SER A 19 -5.67 -0.18 8.30
CA SER A 19 -5.03 -1.47 8.47
C SER A 19 -5.11 -2.40 7.25
N VAL A 20 -4.08 -3.22 7.11
CA VAL A 20 -4.03 -4.43 6.29
C VAL A 20 -3.65 -5.57 7.22
N VAL A 21 -4.36 -6.69 7.15
CA VAL A 21 -4.12 -7.88 7.99
C VAL A 21 -3.84 -9.08 7.09
N ALA A 22 -2.89 -9.92 7.49
CA ALA A 22 -2.57 -11.16 6.79
C ALA A 22 -2.40 -12.33 7.75
N ILE A 23 -2.84 -13.52 7.34
CA ILE A 23 -2.72 -14.77 8.08
C ILE A 23 -2.06 -15.81 7.19
N LYS A 24 -0.98 -16.42 7.69
CA LYS A 24 -0.35 -17.58 7.07
C LYS A 24 -1.06 -18.86 7.53
N TYR A 25 -1.31 -19.76 6.60
CA TYR A 25 -1.82 -21.11 6.88
C TYR A 25 -1.01 -22.15 6.10
N LYS A 26 -1.40 -23.44 6.22
CA LYS A 26 -0.63 -24.57 5.68
C LYS A 26 -0.25 -24.41 4.20
N ASP A 27 -1.21 -23.95 3.39
CA ASP A 27 -1.09 -23.95 1.93
C ASP A 27 -1.09 -22.55 1.32
N GLY A 28 -0.89 -21.49 2.13
CA GLY A 28 -0.87 -20.13 1.59
C GLY A 28 -0.97 -19.01 2.62
N ILE A 29 -1.35 -17.84 2.10
CA ILE A 29 -1.55 -16.60 2.87
C ILE A 29 -2.90 -16.01 2.45
N ILE A 30 -3.72 -15.62 3.42
CA ILE A 30 -4.89 -14.77 3.21
C ILE A 30 -4.54 -13.35 3.67
N MET A 31 -4.90 -12.35 2.87
CA MET A 31 -4.71 -10.94 3.21
C MET A 31 -6.04 -10.19 3.01
N ALA A 32 -6.34 -9.25 3.90
CA ALA A 32 -7.55 -8.44 3.87
C ALA A 32 -7.28 -6.98 4.27
N ALA A 33 -8.02 -6.07 3.66
CA ALA A 33 -7.96 -4.63 3.92
C ALA A 33 -9.34 -4.02 3.67
N ASP A 34 -9.65 -2.90 4.33
CA ASP A 34 -10.80 -2.08 3.92
C ASP A 34 -10.52 -1.39 2.57
N MET A 35 -11.59 -0.87 1.94
CA MET A 35 -11.51 -0.16 0.66
C MET A 35 -11.51 1.37 0.83
N GLY A 36 -11.23 1.86 2.05
CA GLY A 36 -11.32 3.28 2.38
C GLY A 36 -10.02 4.03 2.11
N GLY A 37 -10.14 5.23 1.52
CA GLY A 37 -9.09 6.24 1.47
C GLY A 37 -9.53 7.50 2.19
N SER A 38 -8.90 7.82 3.32
CA SER A 38 -9.27 8.93 4.19
C SER A 38 -8.39 10.15 3.97
N TYR A 39 -9.00 11.32 3.90
CA TYR A 39 -8.35 12.62 3.95
C TYR A 39 -8.63 13.23 5.34
N GLY A 40 -7.66 13.10 6.24
CA GLY A 40 -7.89 13.35 7.67
C GLY A 40 -9.03 12.48 8.20
N SER A 41 -10.04 13.11 8.80
CA SER A 41 -11.23 12.42 9.32
C SER A 41 -12.30 12.09 8.27
N THR A 42 -12.14 12.53 7.02
CA THR A 42 -13.15 12.36 5.97
C THR A 42 -12.82 11.15 5.11
N LEU A 43 -13.74 10.20 5.02
CA LEU A 43 -13.67 9.10 4.05
C LEU A 43 -13.86 9.67 2.63
N ARG A 44 -12.74 9.99 1.98
CA ARG A 44 -12.72 10.68 0.67
C ARG A 44 -13.02 9.71 -0.47
N TYR A 45 -12.45 8.51 -0.41
CA TYR A 45 -12.62 7.45 -1.40
C TYR A 45 -13.15 6.20 -0.73
N LYS A 46 -14.18 5.59 -1.33
CA LYS A 46 -14.88 4.42 -0.75
C LYS A 46 -14.52 3.09 -1.42
N SER A 47 -13.72 3.14 -2.48
CA SER A 47 -13.45 1.99 -3.35
C SER A 47 -12.00 1.99 -3.82
N VAL A 48 -11.07 2.13 -2.87
CA VAL A 48 -9.63 2.03 -3.12
C VAL A 48 -9.18 0.59 -2.86
N GLU A 49 -8.65 -0.07 -3.87
CA GLU A 49 -8.09 -1.40 -3.71
C GLU A 49 -6.64 -1.30 -3.22
N ARG A 50 -6.40 -1.75 -1.98
CA ARG A 50 -5.11 -1.59 -1.27
C ARG A 50 -4.29 -2.86 -1.17
N ILE A 51 -4.75 -3.92 -1.84
CA ILE A 51 -4.04 -5.19 -2.00
C ILE A 51 -3.99 -5.48 -3.49
N LYS A 52 -2.79 -5.67 -4.05
CA LYS A 52 -2.60 -5.94 -5.47
C LYS A 52 -1.66 -7.12 -5.67
N PRO A 53 -1.93 -7.98 -6.67
CA PRO A 53 -0.97 -9.02 -7.06
C PRO A 53 0.27 -8.37 -7.67
N VAL A 54 1.44 -8.93 -7.34
CA VAL A 54 2.73 -8.56 -7.92
C VAL A 54 3.38 -9.82 -8.46
N GLY A 55 3.49 -9.93 -9.79
CA GLY A 55 3.90 -11.18 -10.45
C GLY A 55 2.92 -12.33 -10.22
N LYS A 56 3.44 -13.57 -10.22
CA LYS A 56 2.62 -14.80 -10.18
C LYS A 56 2.34 -15.34 -8.77
N HIS A 57 3.17 -14.99 -7.79
CA HIS A 57 3.19 -15.66 -6.48
C HIS A 57 3.26 -14.70 -5.28
N SER A 58 3.13 -13.40 -5.51
CA SER A 58 3.24 -12.38 -4.46
C SER A 58 2.04 -11.45 -4.47
N LEU A 59 1.69 -10.96 -3.27
CA LEU A 59 0.67 -9.94 -3.04
C LEU A 59 1.33 -8.78 -2.28
N LEU A 60 1.06 -7.56 -2.71
CA LEU A 60 1.45 -6.35 -2.02
C LEU A 60 0.21 -5.72 -1.40
N GLY A 61 0.22 -5.57 -0.08
CA GLY A 61 -0.75 -4.78 0.66
C GLY A 61 -0.06 -3.63 1.37
N ALA A 62 -0.63 -2.42 1.31
CA ALA A 62 -0.05 -1.24 1.94
C ALA A 62 -1.05 -0.45 2.81
N VAL A 63 -0.47 0.21 3.81
CA VAL A 63 -1.12 1.12 4.77
C VAL A 63 -0.47 2.50 4.60
N GLY A 64 -1.13 3.55 5.05
CA GLY A 64 -0.59 4.90 4.95
C GLY A 64 -0.92 5.52 3.60
N GLU A 65 0.01 6.28 3.04
CA GLU A 65 -0.24 7.16 1.90
C GLU A 65 -0.51 6.38 0.60
N ILE A 66 -1.58 6.73 -0.11
CA ILE A 66 -2.07 5.97 -1.27
C ILE A 66 -1.23 6.24 -2.53
N SER A 67 -0.71 7.45 -2.73
CA SER A 67 0.17 7.74 -3.86
C SER A 67 1.53 7.05 -3.75
N ASP A 68 2.11 6.94 -2.54
CA ASP A 68 3.32 6.16 -2.28
C ASP A 68 3.09 4.68 -2.60
N PHE A 69 1.92 4.13 -2.25
CA PHE A 69 1.53 2.77 -2.63
C PHE A 69 1.44 2.60 -4.16
N GLN A 70 0.86 3.56 -4.87
CA GLN A 70 0.78 3.54 -6.33
C GLN A 70 2.15 3.63 -7.00
N GLU A 71 3.07 4.42 -6.43
CA GLU A 71 4.46 4.52 -6.86
C GLU A 71 5.16 3.16 -6.75
N ILE A 72 5.13 2.56 -5.56
CA ILE A 72 5.74 1.25 -5.29
C ILE A 72 5.14 0.18 -6.21
N LEU A 73 3.83 0.20 -6.42
CA LEU A 73 3.19 -0.72 -7.36
C LEU A 73 3.71 -0.53 -8.78
N ARG A 74 3.90 0.70 -9.23
CA ARG A 74 4.44 0.98 -10.57
C ARG A 74 5.85 0.44 -10.73
N GLU A 75 6.71 0.62 -9.73
CA GLU A 75 8.09 0.10 -9.76
C GLU A 75 8.13 -1.44 -9.75
N LEU A 76 7.20 -2.07 -9.03
CA LEU A 76 7.11 -3.53 -8.93
C LEU A 76 6.26 -4.16 -10.04
N SER A 77 5.68 -3.36 -10.93
CA SER A 77 4.92 -3.85 -12.08
C SER A 77 5.89 -4.19 -13.22
N PHE A 78 6.36 -5.44 -13.23
CA PHE A 78 7.16 -6.04 -14.31
C PHE A 78 6.32 -6.94 -15.23
#